data_AF-R0DZN3-F1
#
_entry.id   AF-R0DZN3-F1
#
_cell.length_a   1.000
_cell.length_b   1.000
_cell.length_c   1.000
_cell.angle_alpha   90.00
_cell.angle_beta   90.00
_cell.angle_gamma   90.00
#
_symmetry.space_group_name_H-M   'P 1'
#
loop_
_entity.id
_entity.type
_entity.pdbx_description
1 polymer ?
#
loop_
_entity_poly.entity_id
_entity_poly.type
_entity_poly.pdbx_seq_one_letter_code
_entity_poly.pdbx_strand_id
1 'polypeptide(L)'
;MNSYINHFRPIFEARAAVGWLIGLILLPLSGMPHAWVFAGFCALFLLARTYQVHKALAFRMSISTRWLTLIQIEVLLRTSARMKADLDAMYFGTGFEWTQRHCQIAHDILRMPSNEIPGLPKWLPVNVAKRIETAFAPPNSVPDTAPQGKSWIHGMEPDKIVVPLHYKALGGHTAVGGTTGAGKTKTYELIGTQVIHSPGKDVLIIVDPKNDKDFKKRVERESKRAGRKFLYWKQAAPSESIRLNPLENWSQPSEIASRVSQLMEEGPFRDFAFLFIDRAVKGELYVGDKPNLRSILNYAQSGINGLLDRCLRRFFPEAGMLDWEDEARGFLQRIAQKGGVDPLQGMVQLYVDNFAKKGLGHETIDGLVATFVHDREHYMRIIASALPLLQMLATARRARRATRISPSCAASSRARTRSSRCAMRRSRARNTTSGHRCRNPSRNSRRGKAQATSAVWSTSPAPTT
;
A
#
# COMPACT_ATOMS: atom_id res chain seq x y z
N MET A 1 23.92 42.71 7.84
CA MET A 1 22.47 42.99 7.73
C MET A 1 21.97 42.45 6.40
N ASN A 2 21.27 41.31 6.39
CA ASN A 2 20.58 40.85 5.18
C ASN A 2 19.35 41.74 5.00
N SER A 3 19.39 42.62 4.00
CA SER A 3 18.26 43.46 3.62
C SER A 3 17.05 42.58 3.28
N TYR A 4 15.89 42.90 3.84
CA TYR A 4 14.63 42.22 3.52
C TYR A 4 14.29 42.44 2.04
N ILE A 5 14.30 41.36 1.26
CA ILE A 5 13.92 41.40 -0.15
C ILE A 5 12.44 41.04 -0.25
N ASN A 6 11.60 42.01 -0.57
CA ASN A 6 10.22 41.74 -0.95
C ASN A 6 10.20 41.04 -2.31
N HIS A 7 9.97 39.73 -2.31
CA HIS A 7 9.95 38.88 -3.50
C HIS A 7 8.73 39.10 -4.42
N PHE A 8 7.70 39.79 -3.92
CA PHE A 8 6.40 39.95 -4.60
C PHE A 8 6.19 41.35 -5.18
N ARG A 9 7.09 42.31 -4.89
CA ARG A 9 7.06 43.66 -5.50
C ARG A 9 7.13 43.57 -7.03
N PRO A 10 6.53 44.51 -7.79
CA PRO A 10 6.70 44.58 -9.24
C PRO A 10 8.18 44.56 -9.65
N ILE A 11 8.51 43.88 -10.76
CA ILE A 11 9.88 43.78 -11.27
C ILE A 11 10.23 45.09 -11.99
N PHE A 12 10.53 46.14 -11.23
CA PHE A 12 10.89 47.45 -11.77
C PHE A 12 12.19 47.41 -12.59
N GLU A 13 13.05 46.42 -12.32
CA GLU A 13 14.27 46.15 -13.06
C GLU A 13 14.01 45.87 -14.54
N ALA A 14 12.81 45.37 -14.89
CA ALA A 14 12.43 45.16 -16.28
C ALA A 14 12.30 46.49 -17.04
N ARG A 15 11.74 47.54 -16.40
CA ARG A 15 11.67 48.88 -17.01
C ARG A 15 13.07 49.48 -17.17
N ALA A 16 13.93 49.29 -16.17
CA ALA A 16 15.32 49.73 -16.26
C ALA A 16 16.08 49.00 -17.38
N ALA A 17 15.90 47.68 -17.52
CA ALA A 17 16.50 46.90 -18.60
C ALA A 17 16.05 47.39 -19.98
N VAL A 18 14.75 47.68 -20.15
CA VAL A 18 14.24 48.29 -21.39
C VAL A 18 14.87 49.67 -21.64
N GLY A 19 15.00 50.51 -20.61
CA GLY A 19 15.65 51.82 -20.73
C GLY A 19 17.12 51.69 -21.17
N TRP A 20 17.89 50.78 -20.56
CA TRP A 20 19.28 50.52 -20.96
C TRP A 20 19.39 49.92 -22.36
N LEU A 21 18.44 49.08 -22.77
CA LEU A 21 18.37 48.56 -24.14
C LEU A 21 18.09 49.67 -25.15
N ILE A 22 17.15 50.57 -24.86
CA ILE A 22 16.87 51.74 -25.71
C ILE A 22 18.10 52.64 -25.80
N GLY A 23 18.76 52.93 -24.67
CA GLY A 23 20.00 53.70 -24.65
C GLY A 23 21.11 53.06 -25.48
N LEU A 24 21.27 51.73 -25.38
CA LEU A 24 22.24 50.96 -26.18
C LEU A 24 21.99 51.08 -27.69
N ILE A 25 20.72 51.16 -28.11
CA ILE A 25 20.33 51.30 -29.53
C ILE A 25 20.45 52.75 -30.02
N LEU A 26 20.05 53.72 -29.21
CA LEU A 26 20.01 55.14 -29.61
C LEU A 26 21.38 55.83 -29.54
N LEU A 27 22.27 55.43 -28.62
CA LEU A 27 23.57 56.07 -28.44
C LEU A 27 24.44 56.05 -29.71
N PRO A 28 24.57 54.92 -30.44
CA PRO A 28 25.28 54.88 -31.72
C PRO A 28 24.66 55.78 -32.81
N LEU A 29 23.36 56.08 -32.72
CA LEU A 29 22.62 56.89 -33.68
C LEU A 29 22.65 58.40 -33.35
N SER A 30 23.18 58.79 -32.19
CA SER A 30 23.13 60.18 -31.69
C SER A 30 24.18 61.11 -32.28
N GLY A 31 25.21 60.58 -32.95
CA GLY A 31 26.35 61.36 -33.44
C GLY A 31 27.33 61.81 -32.34
N MET A 32 27.16 61.35 -31.10
CA MET A 32 28.04 61.70 -29.98
C MET A 32 29.47 61.14 -30.18
N PRO A 33 30.52 61.95 -29.96
CA PRO A 33 31.90 61.47 -29.94
C PRO A 33 32.10 60.36 -28.90
N HIS A 34 32.81 59.29 -29.28
CA HIS A 34 33.05 58.12 -28.42
C HIS A 34 31.78 57.40 -27.90
N ALA A 35 30.66 57.48 -28.63
CA ALA A 35 29.40 56.81 -28.28
C ALA A 35 29.54 55.31 -27.94
N TRP A 36 30.52 54.62 -28.53
CA TRP A 36 30.80 53.20 -28.25
C TRP A 36 31.20 52.92 -26.79
N VAL A 37 31.87 53.85 -26.10
CA VAL A 37 32.24 53.70 -24.68
C VAL A 37 30.99 53.73 -23.81
N PHE A 38 30.11 54.69 -24.05
CA PHE A 38 28.83 54.82 -23.35
C PHE A 38 27.88 53.66 -23.68
N ALA A 39 27.89 53.18 -24.94
CA ALA A 39 27.20 51.96 -25.32
C ALA A 39 27.72 50.75 -24.53
N GLY A 40 29.04 50.64 -24.29
CA GLY A 40 29.63 49.62 -23.41
C GLY A 40 29.08 49.68 -21.98
N PHE A 41 28.96 50.89 -21.39
CA PHE A 41 28.31 51.06 -20.09
C PHE A 41 26.83 50.67 -20.12
N CYS A 42 26.08 51.08 -21.15
CA CYS A 42 24.68 50.68 -21.31
C CYS A 42 24.53 49.15 -21.42
N ALA A 43 25.43 48.47 -22.13
CA ALA A 43 25.45 47.02 -22.23
C ALA A 43 25.72 46.36 -20.86
N LEU A 44 26.68 46.88 -20.09
CA LEU A 44 26.97 46.38 -18.74
C LEU A 44 25.75 46.52 -17.81
N PHE A 45 25.11 47.69 -17.79
CA PHE A 45 23.91 47.89 -16.97
C PHE A 45 22.71 47.09 -17.48
N LEU A 46 22.56 46.92 -18.79
CA LEU A 46 21.57 46.04 -19.38
C LEU A 46 21.77 44.61 -18.89
N LEU A 47 22.99 44.07 -18.91
CA LEU A 47 23.30 42.73 -18.41
C LEU A 47 23.00 42.61 -16.91
N ALA A 48 23.44 43.59 -16.11
CA ALA A 48 23.18 43.60 -14.67
C ALA A 48 21.68 43.63 -14.34
N ARG A 49 20.89 44.47 -15.03
CA ARG A 49 19.44 44.55 -14.84
C ARG A 49 18.71 43.33 -15.38
N THR A 50 19.16 42.79 -16.51
CA THR A 50 18.62 41.53 -17.07
C THR A 50 18.85 40.37 -16.12
N TYR A 51 20.01 40.28 -15.48
CA TYR A 51 20.28 39.27 -14.45
C TYR A 51 19.35 39.41 -13.24
N GLN A 52 19.09 40.63 -12.77
CA GLN A 52 18.14 40.87 -11.67
C GLN A 52 16.72 40.47 -12.04
N VAL A 53 16.28 40.80 -13.27
CA VAL A 53 14.98 40.36 -13.82
C VAL A 53 14.91 38.84 -13.89
N HIS A 54 15.96 38.18 -14.39
CA HIS A 54 16.03 36.73 -14.49
C HIS A 54 15.92 36.07 -13.10
N LYS A 55 16.66 36.58 -12.10
CA LYS A 55 16.60 36.07 -10.72
C LYS A 55 15.21 36.21 -10.10
N ALA A 56 14.56 37.36 -10.30
CA ALA A 56 13.20 37.60 -9.81
C ALA A 56 12.17 36.71 -10.52
N LEU A 57 12.32 36.52 -11.82
CA LEU A 57 11.43 35.67 -12.62
C LEU A 57 11.62 34.19 -12.27
N ALA A 58 12.85 33.72 -12.09
CA ALA A 58 13.15 32.35 -11.68
C ALA A 58 12.45 31.99 -10.37
N PHE A 59 12.50 32.88 -9.38
CA PHE A 59 11.79 32.69 -8.11
C PHE A 59 10.26 32.69 -8.28
N ARG A 60 9.71 33.58 -9.10
CA ARG A 60 8.25 33.59 -9.37
C ARG A 60 7.79 32.35 -10.10
N MET A 61 8.62 31.84 -11.01
CA MET A 61 8.33 30.61 -11.73
C MET A 61 8.40 29.41 -10.79
N SER A 62 9.38 29.33 -9.87
CA SER A 62 9.48 28.20 -8.94
C SER A 62 8.26 28.08 -8.03
N ILE A 63 7.63 29.20 -7.63
CA ILE A 63 6.42 29.16 -6.78
C ILE A 63 5.12 28.93 -7.56
N SER A 64 5.04 29.37 -8.82
CA SER A 64 3.79 29.38 -9.60
C SER A 64 3.65 28.19 -10.55
N THR A 65 4.75 27.66 -11.06
CA THR A 65 4.72 26.58 -12.04
C THR A 65 4.47 25.22 -11.39
N ARG A 66 3.88 24.33 -12.17
CA ARG A 66 3.42 23.00 -11.74
C ARG A 66 4.17 21.95 -12.55
N TRP A 67 5.34 21.55 -12.05
CA TRP A 67 6.23 20.59 -12.70
C TRP A 67 6.38 19.34 -11.84
N LEU A 68 6.34 18.18 -12.48
CA LEU A 68 6.64 16.89 -11.85
C LEU A 68 8.05 16.47 -12.23
N THR A 69 8.91 16.30 -11.22
CA THR A 69 10.28 15.80 -11.43
C THR A 69 10.25 14.31 -11.75
N LEU A 70 10.90 13.92 -12.85
CA LEU A 70 11.14 12.54 -13.22
C LEU A 70 12.53 12.13 -12.75
N ILE A 71 12.59 11.06 -11.97
CA ILE A 71 13.85 10.48 -11.52
C ILE A 71 14.07 9.18 -12.29
N GLN A 72 15.13 9.13 -13.09
CA GLN A 72 15.56 7.89 -13.73
C GLN A 72 16.03 6.90 -12.67
N ILE A 73 15.71 5.62 -12.88
CA ILE A 73 16.04 4.58 -11.90
C ILE A 73 17.54 4.49 -11.61
N GLU A 74 18.38 4.58 -12.62
CA GLU A 74 19.83 4.47 -12.46
C GLU A 74 20.38 5.60 -11.59
N VAL A 75 19.87 6.81 -11.78
CA VAL A 75 20.21 7.98 -10.96
C VAL A 75 19.72 7.77 -9.53
N LEU A 76 18.48 7.31 -9.33
CA LEU A 76 17.94 7.01 -8.00
C LEU A 76 18.83 6.00 -7.26
N LEU A 77 19.20 4.89 -7.91
CA LEU A 77 19.98 3.83 -7.28
C LEU A 77 21.42 4.26 -6.99
N ARG A 78 22.06 5.02 -7.89
CA ARG A 78 23.40 5.59 -7.63
C ARG A 78 23.36 6.56 -6.45
N THR A 79 22.36 7.44 -6.39
CA THR A 79 22.19 8.38 -5.28
C THR A 79 21.92 7.64 -3.97
N SER A 80 21.04 6.63 -3.99
CA SER A 80 20.73 5.79 -2.83
C SER A 80 21.96 5.04 -2.32
N ALA A 81 22.77 4.46 -3.21
CA ALA A 81 24.00 3.76 -2.86
C ALA A 81 25.03 4.70 -2.20
N ARG A 82 25.20 5.91 -2.75
CA ARG A 82 26.06 6.93 -2.15
C ARG A 82 25.56 7.35 -0.76
N MET A 83 24.27 7.62 -0.61
CA MET A 83 23.69 7.99 0.69
C MET A 83 23.78 6.89 1.74
N LYS A 84 23.69 5.63 1.31
CA LYS A 84 23.91 4.49 2.20
C LYS A 84 25.34 4.47 2.73
N ALA A 85 26.33 4.72 1.88
CA ALA A 85 27.74 4.75 2.28
C ALA A 85 28.06 5.97 3.17
N ASP A 86 27.55 7.15 2.81
CA ASP A 86 27.92 8.41 3.46
C ASP A 86 27.14 8.67 4.76
N LEU A 87 25.86 8.27 4.81
CA LEU A 87 24.90 8.72 5.85
C LEU A 87 24.06 7.60 6.48
N ASP A 88 24.29 6.34 6.06
CA ASP A 88 23.41 5.22 6.38
C ASP A 88 21.92 5.55 6.14
N ALA A 89 21.63 6.06 4.93
CA ALA A 89 20.30 6.52 4.53
C ALA A 89 19.93 6.16 3.09
N MET A 90 18.63 6.19 2.79
CA MET A 90 18.11 6.11 1.43
C MET A 90 17.61 7.48 0.95
N TYR A 91 17.46 7.66 -0.36
CA TYR A 91 16.94 8.88 -0.96
C TYR A 91 15.44 9.01 -0.68
N PHE A 92 15.01 10.10 -0.05
CA PHE A 92 13.58 10.37 0.16
C PHE A 92 13.02 11.40 -0.83
N GLY A 93 13.85 12.36 -1.24
CA GLY A 93 13.45 13.44 -2.13
C GLY A 93 14.48 14.55 -2.19
N THR A 94 14.05 15.68 -2.73
CA THR A 94 14.80 16.94 -2.65
C THR A 94 14.01 17.95 -1.84
N GLY A 95 14.68 18.79 -1.07
CA GLY A 95 14.05 19.79 -0.21
C GLY A 95 15.07 20.76 0.33
N PHE A 96 14.76 21.42 1.43
CA PHE A 96 15.62 22.38 2.09
C PHE A 96 15.19 22.51 3.56
N GLU A 97 16.12 22.93 4.41
CA GLU A 97 15.81 23.22 5.80
C GLU A 97 15.03 24.53 5.91
N TRP A 98 13.94 24.51 6.67
CA TRP A 98 13.14 25.70 6.89
C TRP A 98 13.90 26.63 7.83
N THR A 99 14.11 27.85 7.37
CA THR A 99 14.76 28.92 8.14
C THR A 99 13.77 30.07 8.29
N GLN A 100 14.13 31.09 9.06
CA GLN A 100 13.30 32.29 9.22
C GLN A 100 12.91 32.93 7.87
N ARG A 101 13.82 32.90 6.88
CA ARG A 101 13.54 33.39 5.52
C ARG A 101 12.39 32.63 4.86
N HIS A 102 12.38 31.30 4.99
CA HIS A 102 11.33 30.44 4.42
C HIS A 102 9.99 30.68 5.12
N CYS A 103 9.99 30.84 6.45
CA CYS A 103 8.78 31.17 7.22
C CYS A 103 8.18 32.53 6.80
N GLN A 104 9.02 33.54 6.56
CA GLN A 104 8.55 34.85 6.10
C GLN A 104 7.94 34.76 4.70
N ILE A 105 8.59 34.06 3.77
CA ILE A 105 8.06 33.84 2.42
C ILE A 105 6.71 33.11 2.49
N ALA A 106 6.60 32.05 3.30
CA ALA A 106 5.36 31.31 3.48
C ALA A 106 4.24 32.20 4.03
N HIS A 107 4.54 33.01 5.06
CA HIS A 107 3.60 33.96 5.65
C HIS A 107 3.11 35.00 4.63
N ASP A 108 4.02 35.56 3.83
CA ASP A 108 3.68 36.53 2.79
C ASP A 108 2.76 35.89 1.74
N ILE A 109 3.07 34.67 1.27
CA ILE A 109 2.24 33.93 0.30
C ILE A 109 0.85 33.61 0.86
N LEU A 110 0.75 33.23 2.13
CA LEU A 110 -0.52 32.89 2.77
C LEU A 110 -1.42 34.10 3.03
N ARG A 111 -0.83 35.29 3.21
CA ARG A 111 -1.57 36.55 3.37
C ARG A 111 -1.97 37.17 2.04
N MET A 112 -1.27 36.85 0.96
CA MET A 112 -1.67 37.28 -0.37
C MET A 112 -3.04 36.71 -0.74
N PRO A 113 -3.97 37.54 -1.24
CA PRO A 113 -5.20 37.02 -1.79
C PRO A 113 -4.87 36.16 -3.02
N SER A 114 -5.63 35.07 -3.21
CA SER A 114 -5.32 33.99 -4.17
C SER A 114 -5.14 34.41 -5.65
N ASN A 115 -5.52 35.64 -5.99
CA ASN A 115 -5.37 36.31 -7.29
C ASN A 115 -4.03 37.07 -7.44
N GLU A 116 -3.21 37.16 -6.38
CA GLU A 116 -1.99 37.98 -6.34
C GLU A 116 -0.68 37.18 -6.38
N ILE A 117 -0.70 35.83 -6.38
CA ILE A 117 0.51 35.06 -6.64
C ILE A 117 0.99 35.44 -8.05
N PRO A 118 2.11 36.17 -8.20
CA PRO A 118 2.42 36.83 -9.45
C PRO A 118 2.96 35.82 -10.45
N GLY A 119 2.06 35.29 -11.28
CA GLY A 119 2.40 34.58 -12.50
C GLY A 119 2.88 35.53 -13.59
N LEU A 120 3.04 35.01 -14.81
CA LEU A 120 3.32 35.85 -15.97
C LEU A 120 2.20 36.87 -16.21
N PRO A 121 2.51 38.06 -16.75
CA PRO A 121 1.50 39.08 -16.98
C PRO A 121 0.38 38.58 -17.91
N LYS A 122 -0.88 38.87 -17.57
CA LYS A 122 -2.05 38.39 -18.32
C LYS A 122 -2.12 38.90 -19.77
N TRP A 123 -1.44 40.01 -20.07
CA TRP A 123 -1.35 40.58 -21.41
C TRP A 123 -0.36 39.82 -22.31
N LEU A 124 0.45 38.92 -21.76
CA LEU A 124 1.42 38.16 -22.53
C LEU A 124 0.71 37.08 -23.38
N PRO A 125 0.99 36.96 -24.69
CA PRO A 125 0.40 35.92 -25.52
C PRO A 125 0.68 34.52 -24.95
N VAL A 126 -0.32 33.64 -24.99
CA VAL A 126 -0.24 32.29 -24.38
C VAL A 126 0.99 31.50 -24.86
N ASN A 127 1.32 31.60 -26.15
CA ASN A 127 2.48 30.92 -26.72
C ASN A 127 3.81 31.44 -26.16
N VAL A 128 3.89 32.75 -25.91
CA VAL A 128 5.07 33.38 -25.30
C VAL A 128 5.16 32.99 -23.83
N ALA A 129 4.03 33.02 -23.11
CA ALA A 129 3.98 32.59 -21.72
C ALA A 129 4.47 31.15 -21.54
N LYS A 130 3.98 30.23 -22.37
CA LYS A 130 4.39 28.82 -22.36
C LYS A 130 5.87 28.63 -22.68
N ARG A 131 6.43 29.41 -23.61
CA ARG A 131 7.87 29.39 -23.93
C ARG A 131 8.72 29.82 -22.73
N ILE A 132 8.29 30.87 -22.04
CA ILE A 132 8.98 31.34 -20.83
C ILE A 132 8.86 30.29 -19.72
N GLU A 133 7.66 29.77 -19.45
CA GLU A 133 7.47 28.70 -18.45
C GLU A 133 8.36 27.48 -18.73
N THR A 134 8.46 27.07 -19.99
CA THR A 134 9.31 25.94 -20.39
C THR A 134 10.80 26.27 -20.23
N ALA A 135 11.22 27.51 -20.47
CA ALA A 135 12.61 27.93 -20.26
C ALA A 135 13.03 27.91 -18.78
N PHE A 136 12.07 28.07 -17.86
CA PHE A 136 12.29 27.99 -16.41
C PHE A 136 11.89 26.62 -15.81
N ALA A 137 11.60 25.62 -16.65
CA ALA A 137 11.25 24.28 -16.18
C ALA A 137 12.46 23.63 -15.46
N PRO A 138 12.25 22.99 -14.29
CA PRO A 138 13.30 22.20 -13.65
C PRO A 138 13.82 21.11 -14.61
N PRO A 139 15.11 20.72 -14.50
CA PRO A 139 15.65 19.64 -15.32
C PRO A 139 14.88 18.34 -15.05
N ASN A 140 14.71 17.52 -16.10
CA ASN A 140 13.98 16.25 -16.05
C ASN A 140 12.55 16.38 -15.51
N SER A 141 11.85 17.47 -15.82
CA SER A 141 10.48 17.66 -15.38
C SER A 141 9.46 17.62 -16.51
N VAL A 142 8.23 17.24 -16.18
CA VAL A 142 7.08 17.26 -17.08
C VAL A 142 5.99 18.16 -16.52
N PRO A 143 5.23 18.87 -17.36
CA PRO A 143 4.18 19.77 -16.89
C PRO A 143 3.05 18.95 -16.26
N ASP A 144 2.61 19.37 -15.08
CA ASP A 144 1.47 18.76 -14.40
C ASP A 144 0.16 19.35 -14.94
N THR A 145 -0.62 18.53 -15.63
CA THR A 145 -1.91 18.93 -16.20
C THR A 145 -3.02 19.04 -15.16
N ALA A 146 -2.88 18.39 -14.00
CA ALA A 146 -3.89 18.35 -12.95
C ALA A 146 -3.24 18.44 -11.55
N PRO A 147 -2.56 19.55 -11.26
CA PRO A 147 -1.70 19.67 -10.11
C PRO A 147 -2.47 19.63 -8.81
N GLN A 148 -1.96 18.79 -7.92
CA GLN A 148 -2.46 18.64 -6.56
C GLN A 148 -1.42 19.18 -5.58
N GLY A 149 -1.91 19.78 -4.49
CA GLY A 149 -1.05 20.43 -3.50
C GLY A 149 -0.69 21.87 -3.86
N LYS A 150 0.42 22.35 -3.30
CA LYS A 150 0.84 23.75 -3.36
C LYS A 150 2.29 23.82 -3.84
N SER A 151 2.49 24.18 -5.11
CA SER A 151 3.82 24.31 -5.76
C SER A 151 4.77 25.22 -4.99
N TRP A 152 4.22 26.28 -4.39
CA TRP A 152 5.01 27.26 -3.65
C TRP A 152 5.82 26.64 -2.51
N ILE A 153 5.34 25.56 -1.86
CA ILE A 153 6.05 24.92 -0.73
C ILE A 153 7.46 24.49 -1.16
N HIS A 154 7.58 23.89 -2.35
CA HIS A 154 8.87 23.46 -2.89
C HIS A 154 9.59 24.59 -3.65
N GLY A 155 8.85 25.63 -4.05
CA GLY A 155 9.34 26.77 -4.81
C GLY A 155 10.00 27.88 -3.98
N MET A 156 9.87 27.86 -2.65
CA MET A 156 10.44 28.91 -1.77
C MET A 156 11.98 28.95 -1.79
N GLU A 157 12.62 27.83 -2.09
CA GLU A 157 14.08 27.74 -2.20
C GLU A 157 14.47 27.08 -3.53
N PRO A 158 15.10 27.83 -4.44
CA PRO A 158 15.69 27.26 -5.66
C PRO A 158 16.78 26.22 -5.37
N ASP A 159 17.60 26.45 -4.34
CA ASP A 159 18.77 25.63 -4.04
C ASP A 159 18.40 24.46 -3.11
N LYS A 160 18.05 23.33 -3.73
CA LYS A 160 17.54 22.15 -3.02
C LYS A 160 18.65 21.16 -2.70
N ILE A 161 18.63 20.65 -1.48
CA ILE A 161 19.44 19.52 -1.03
C ILE A 161 18.68 18.21 -1.19
N VAL A 162 19.43 17.11 -1.21
CA VAL A 162 18.86 15.77 -1.10
C VAL A 162 18.42 15.52 0.34
N VAL A 163 17.20 15.02 0.50
CA VAL A 163 16.62 14.70 1.81
C VAL A 163 16.82 13.20 2.09
N PRO A 164 17.57 12.84 3.15
CA PRO A 164 17.77 11.46 3.56
C PRO A 164 16.58 10.89 4.35
N LEU A 165 16.29 9.61 4.13
CA LEU A 165 15.54 8.77 5.05
C LEU A 165 16.52 7.79 5.69
N HIS A 166 16.94 8.09 6.92
CA HIS A 166 17.95 7.32 7.65
C HIS A 166 17.44 5.92 8.04
N TYR A 167 18.26 4.88 7.84
CA TYR A 167 17.90 3.51 8.22
C TYR A 167 17.67 3.37 9.73
N LYS A 168 18.46 4.08 10.55
CA LYS A 168 18.28 4.13 12.01
C LYS A 168 16.87 4.60 12.45
N ALA A 169 16.24 5.49 11.68
CA ALA A 169 14.90 5.98 12.00
C ALA A 169 13.78 4.96 11.68
N LEU A 170 14.04 3.99 10.80
CA LEU A 170 13.02 3.02 10.36
C LEU A 170 12.57 2.07 11.48
N GLY A 171 13.41 1.84 12.49
CA GLY A 171 13.04 1.07 13.67
C GLY A 171 11.89 1.71 14.46
N GLY A 172 11.73 3.03 14.39
CA GLY A 172 10.61 3.78 15.00
C GLY A 172 9.33 3.80 14.16
N HIS A 173 9.30 3.08 13.04
CA HIS A 173 8.23 3.11 12.04
C HIS A 173 8.07 4.48 11.36
N THR A 174 7.33 4.53 10.24
CA THR A 174 7.11 5.77 9.48
C THR A 174 5.67 5.83 8.99
N ALA A 175 4.97 6.90 9.36
CA ALA A 175 3.61 7.16 8.90
C ALA A 175 3.60 8.18 7.76
N VAL A 176 3.09 7.80 6.59
CA VAL A 176 2.94 8.70 5.43
C VAL A 176 1.48 9.11 5.27
N GLY A 177 1.16 10.28 5.81
CA GLY A 177 -0.18 10.89 5.75
C GLY A 177 -0.40 11.72 4.48
N GLY A 178 -1.65 11.80 4.02
CA GLY A 178 -2.03 12.71 2.93
C GLY A 178 -3.39 12.38 2.32
N THR A 179 -3.98 13.33 1.60
CA THR A 179 -5.24 13.13 0.88
C THR A 179 -5.08 12.25 -0.37
N THR A 180 -6.18 11.86 -0.99
CA THR A 180 -6.14 11.09 -2.25
C THR A 180 -5.45 11.92 -3.34
N GLY A 181 -4.48 11.32 -4.04
CA GLY A 181 -3.69 11.99 -5.07
C GLY A 181 -2.52 12.85 -4.55
N ALA A 182 -2.34 12.97 -3.22
CA ALA A 182 -1.18 13.63 -2.62
C ALA A 182 0.19 12.92 -2.81
N GLY A 183 0.27 11.90 -3.67
CA GLY A 183 1.52 11.22 -4.00
C GLY A 183 1.92 10.02 -3.13
N LYS A 184 1.07 9.56 -2.20
CA LYS A 184 1.37 8.42 -1.29
C LYS A 184 1.91 7.17 -2.01
N THR A 185 1.25 6.75 -3.09
CA THR A 185 1.70 5.58 -3.88
C THR A 185 3.07 5.82 -4.49
N LYS A 186 3.39 7.05 -4.92
CA LYS A 186 4.71 7.39 -5.47
C LYS A 186 5.80 7.39 -4.40
N THR A 187 5.48 7.80 -3.18
CA THR A 187 6.38 7.62 -2.03
C THR A 187 6.66 6.14 -1.77
N TYR A 188 5.65 5.27 -1.80
CA TYR A 188 5.84 3.83 -1.66
C TYR A 188 6.62 3.20 -2.82
N GLU A 189 6.39 3.64 -4.06
CA GLU A 189 7.21 3.23 -5.20
C GLU A 189 8.68 3.61 -5.01
N LEU A 190 8.95 4.84 -4.55
CA LEU A 190 10.30 5.34 -4.32
C LEU A 190 11.05 4.54 -3.25
N ILE A 191 10.42 4.35 -2.08
CA ILE A 191 10.99 3.60 -0.96
C ILE A 191 11.13 2.12 -1.34
N GLY A 192 10.05 1.51 -1.84
CA GLY A 192 10.01 0.09 -2.19
C GLY A 192 11.04 -0.27 -3.26
N THR A 193 11.23 0.60 -4.26
CA THR A 193 12.29 0.43 -5.27
C THR A 193 13.67 0.34 -4.61
N GLN A 194 14.00 1.25 -3.69
CA GLN A 194 15.31 1.24 -3.03
C GLN A 194 15.50 0.04 -2.12
N VAL A 195 14.45 -0.38 -1.40
CA VAL A 195 14.49 -1.60 -0.56
C VAL A 195 14.70 -2.86 -1.41
N ILE A 196 14.05 -2.96 -2.57
CA ILE A 196 14.22 -4.09 -3.49
C ILE A 196 15.69 -4.20 -3.93
N HIS A 197 16.32 -3.07 -4.26
CA HIS A 197 17.71 -2.99 -4.71
C HIS A 197 18.73 -2.91 -3.56
N SER A 198 18.30 -3.00 -2.29
CA SER A 198 19.20 -2.94 -1.14
C SER A 198 20.17 -4.14 -1.11
N PRO A 199 21.48 -3.90 -0.92
CA PRO A 199 22.47 -4.98 -0.79
C PRO A 199 22.20 -5.95 0.36
N GLY A 200 21.53 -5.49 1.43
CA GLY A 200 21.22 -6.27 2.63
C GLY A 200 20.19 -7.38 2.40
N LYS A 201 19.65 -7.50 1.18
CA LYS A 201 18.58 -8.44 0.82
C LYS A 201 17.32 -8.28 1.70
N ASP A 202 17.04 -7.05 2.13
CA ASP A 202 15.88 -6.68 2.95
C ASP A 202 14.58 -7.22 2.36
N VAL A 203 13.69 -7.76 3.20
CA VAL A 203 12.40 -8.30 2.76
C VAL A 203 11.37 -7.19 2.73
N LEU A 204 10.75 -6.97 1.57
CA LEU A 204 9.66 -6.01 1.40
C LEU A 204 8.32 -6.73 1.32
N ILE A 205 7.48 -6.55 2.34
CA ILE A 205 6.08 -7.02 2.34
C ILE A 205 5.19 -5.81 2.05
N ILE A 206 4.33 -5.94 1.04
CA ILE A 206 3.43 -4.87 0.60
C ILE A 206 1.99 -5.33 0.78
N VAL A 207 1.23 -4.58 1.56
CA VAL A 207 -0.22 -4.75 1.70
C VAL A 207 -0.90 -3.60 0.95
N ASP A 208 -1.46 -3.91 -0.22
CA ASP A 208 -2.12 -2.93 -1.08
C ASP A 208 -3.65 -3.16 -1.13
N PRO A 209 -4.42 -2.47 -0.27
CA PRO A 209 -5.88 -2.60 -0.27
C PRO A 209 -6.53 -1.97 -1.51
N LYS A 210 -5.82 -1.10 -2.25
CA LYS A 210 -6.35 -0.42 -3.45
C LYS A 210 -6.21 -1.26 -4.71
N ASN A 211 -5.37 -2.29 -4.68
CA ASN A 211 -5.05 -3.14 -5.83
C ASN A 211 -4.60 -2.29 -7.04
N ASP A 212 -3.61 -1.43 -6.79
CA ASP A 212 -2.97 -0.56 -7.77
C ASP A 212 -2.11 -1.41 -8.74
N LYS A 213 -2.57 -1.47 -9.99
CA LYS A 213 -1.92 -2.26 -11.04
C LYS A 213 -0.53 -1.72 -11.40
N ASP A 214 -0.34 -0.41 -11.32
CA ASP A 214 0.92 0.21 -11.71
C ASP A 214 1.96 0.06 -10.61
N PHE A 215 1.54 0.12 -9.35
CA PHE A 215 2.41 -0.20 -8.22
C PHE A 215 2.86 -1.66 -8.26
N LYS A 216 1.95 -2.62 -8.49
CA LYS A 216 2.30 -4.04 -8.70
C LYS A 216 3.34 -4.20 -9.82
N LYS A 217 3.06 -3.65 -11.01
CA LYS A 217 3.96 -3.73 -12.17
C LYS A 217 5.32 -3.12 -11.89
N ARG A 218 5.37 -2.02 -11.11
CA ARG A 218 6.63 -1.39 -10.70
C ARG A 218 7.44 -2.34 -9.81
N VAL A 219 6.84 -2.88 -8.76
CA VAL A 219 7.51 -3.83 -7.83
C VAL A 219 7.99 -5.08 -8.56
N GLU A 220 7.17 -5.65 -9.45
CA GLU A 220 7.54 -6.81 -10.25
C GLU A 220 8.73 -6.52 -11.18
N ARG A 221 8.70 -5.37 -11.87
CA ARG A 221 9.78 -4.94 -12.76
C ARG A 221 11.08 -4.70 -12.01
N GLU A 222 11.03 -3.99 -10.88
CA GLU A 222 12.21 -3.72 -10.07
C GLU A 222 12.76 -4.99 -9.43
N SER A 223 11.89 -5.90 -8.99
CA SER A 223 12.31 -7.22 -8.48
C SER A 223 13.04 -8.01 -9.57
N LYS A 224 12.51 -8.05 -10.79
CA LYS A 224 13.17 -8.66 -11.94
C LYS A 224 14.52 -8.00 -12.25
N ARG A 225 14.60 -6.67 -12.21
CA ARG A 225 15.85 -5.92 -12.44
C ARG A 225 16.90 -6.24 -11.37
N ALA A 226 16.49 -6.39 -10.12
CA ALA A 226 17.37 -6.77 -9.01
C ALA A 226 17.69 -8.28 -8.95
N GLY A 227 17.15 -9.09 -9.85
CA GLY A 227 17.29 -10.56 -9.80
C GLY A 227 16.60 -11.20 -8.58
N ARG A 228 15.60 -10.53 -7.98
CA ARG A 228 14.89 -10.97 -6.79
C ARG A 228 13.56 -11.63 -7.13
N LYS A 229 13.19 -12.65 -6.36
CA LYS A 229 11.93 -13.36 -6.52
C LYS A 229 10.76 -12.45 -6.13
N PHE A 230 9.87 -12.20 -7.07
CA PHE A 230 8.60 -11.53 -6.82
C PHE A 230 7.52 -12.55 -6.43
N LEU A 231 6.85 -12.31 -5.31
CA LEU A 231 5.77 -13.16 -4.81
C LEU A 231 4.48 -12.33 -4.79
N TYR A 232 3.44 -12.80 -5.47
CA TYR A 232 2.14 -12.12 -5.54
C TYR A 232 1.04 -13.00 -4.95
N TRP A 233 0.17 -12.40 -4.13
CA TRP A 233 -1.00 -13.07 -3.60
C TRP A 233 -2.21 -12.15 -3.66
N LYS A 234 -3.32 -12.66 -4.20
CA LYS A 234 -4.63 -12.02 -4.25
C LYS A 234 -5.71 -13.10 -4.17
N GLN A 235 -6.53 -13.03 -3.13
CA GLN A 235 -7.61 -14.00 -2.90
C GLN A 235 -8.53 -14.18 -4.13
N ALA A 236 -8.87 -13.09 -4.81
CA ALA A 236 -9.73 -13.10 -6.00
C ALA A 236 -9.04 -13.57 -7.30
N ALA A 237 -7.72 -13.81 -7.31
CA ALA A 237 -6.97 -14.26 -8.49
C ALA A 237 -6.04 -15.46 -8.18
N PRO A 238 -6.58 -16.66 -7.90
CA PRO A 238 -5.77 -17.83 -7.50
C PRO A 238 -4.90 -18.44 -8.61
N SER A 239 -5.07 -18.03 -9.87
CA SER A 239 -4.23 -18.43 -11.00
C SER A 239 -2.92 -17.64 -11.05
N GLU A 240 -2.95 -16.37 -10.66
CA GLU A 240 -1.79 -15.48 -10.60
C GLU A 240 -1.09 -15.51 -9.23
N SER A 241 -1.77 -16.02 -8.21
CA SER A 241 -1.31 -15.99 -6.83
C SER A 241 -0.43 -17.18 -6.47
N ILE A 242 0.55 -16.93 -5.61
CA ILE A 242 1.28 -17.99 -4.91
C ILE A 242 0.35 -18.78 -4.00
N ARG A 243 0.77 -19.99 -3.63
CA ARG A 243 0.14 -20.74 -2.53
C ARG A 243 0.76 -20.28 -1.22
N LEU A 244 -0.08 -19.92 -0.27
CA LEU A 244 0.33 -19.50 1.07
C LEU A 244 -0.46 -20.35 2.08
N ASN A 245 0.24 -21.02 2.98
CA ASN A 245 -0.35 -21.69 4.13
C ASN A 245 0.19 -21.05 5.42
N PRO A 246 -0.54 -20.13 6.06
CA PRO A 246 -0.10 -19.48 7.28
C PRO A 246 -0.17 -20.40 8.50
N LEU A 247 -0.71 -21.63 8.38
CA LEU A 247 -0.76 -22.62 9.47
C LEU A 247 0.33 -23.70 9.34
N GLU A 248 1.18 -23.64 8.31
CA GLU A 248 2.18 -24.68 8.03
C GLU A 248 3.25 -24.75 9.12
N ASN A 249 3.79 -23.58 9.51
CA ASN A 249 4.91 -23.47 10.43
C ASN A 249 4.40 -22.99 11.80
N TRP A 250 4.63 -23.78 12.84
CA TRP A 250 4.28 -23.48 14.23
C TRP A 250 5.34 -24.12 15.13
N SER A 251 5.63 -23.49 16.27
CA SER A 251 6.50 -24.08 17.30
C SER A 251 5.66 -24.83 18.34
N GLN A 252 4.48 -24.31 18.65
CA GLN A 252 3.50 -24.95 19.54
C GLN A 252 2.17 -25.19 18.82
N PRO A 253 1.50 -26.34 19.01
CA PRO A 253 0.21 -26.64 18.38
C PRO A 253 -0.88 -25.59 18.65
N SER A 254 -0.86 -24.98 19.84
CA SER A 254 -1.79 -23.93 20.27
C SER A 254 -1.69 -22.65 19.41
N GLU A 255 -0.60 -22.44 18.69
CA GLU A 255 -0.47 -21.33 17.74
C GLU A 255 -1.49 -21.43 16.60
N ILE A 256 -1.85 -22.65 16.17
CA ILE A 256 -2.86 -22.85 15.12
C ILE A 256 -4.20 -22.29 15.59
N ALA A 257 -4.59 -22.63 16.82
CA ALA A 257 -5.82 -22.12 17.43
C ALA A 257 -5.76 -20.60 17.62
N SER A 258 -4.64 -20.07 18.12
CA SER A 258 -4.43 -18.63 18.32
C SER A 258 -4.55 -17.82 17.02
N ARG A 259 -3.94 -18.30 15.93
CA ARG A 259 -3.97 -17.62 14.62
C ARG A 259 -5.38 -17.55 14.03
N VAL A 260 -6.20 -18.57 14.28
CA VAL A 260 -7.59 -18.58 13.81
C VAL A 260 -8.48 -17.74 14.73
N SER A 261 -8.34 -17.85 16.05
CA SER A 261 -9.18 -17.15 17.01
C SER A 261 -8.92 -15.63 17.02
N GLN A 262 -7.70 -15.17 16.71
CA GLN A 262 -7.38 -13.74 16.55
C GLN A 262 -8.16 -13.03 15.44
N LEU A 263 -8.75 -13.78 14.50
CA LEU A 263 -9.60 -13.22 13.45
C LEU A 263 -11.05 -13.01 13.90
N MET A 264 -11.40 -13.45 15.11
CA MET A 264 -12.71 -13.26 15.73
C MET A 264 -12.70 -12.03 16.63
N GLU A 265 -13.88 -11.46 16.86
CA GLU A 265 -14.07 -10.36 17.82
C GLU A 265 -13.67 -10.79 19.23
N GLU A 266 -13.14 -9.86 20.02
CA GLU A 266 -12.77 -10.14 21.41
C GLU A 266 -14.00 -10.44 22.26
N GLY A 267 -13.91 -11.49 23.08
CA GLY A 267 -14.97 -11.87 24.00
C GLY A 267 -14.98 -13.38 24.27
N PRO A 268 -15.92 -13.85 25.13
CA PRO A 268 -15.96 -15.25 25.58
C PRO A 268 -16.06 -16.26 24.44
N PHE A 269 -16.77 -15.91 23.35
CA PHE A 269 -16.90 -16.77 22.18
C PHE A 269 -15.57 -17.05 21.48
N ARG A 270 -14.63 -16.10 21.48
CA ARG A 270 -13.29 -16.28 20.94
C ARG A 270 -12.48 -17.28 21.78
N ASP A 271 -12.58 -17.22 23.10
CA ASP A 271 -11.88 -18.13 24.01
C ASP A 271 -12.40 -19.56 23.88
N PHE A 272 -13.72 -19.71 23.75
CA PHE A 272 -14.31 -21.02 23.47
C PHE A 272 -13.92 -21.56 22.09
N ALA A 273 -13.92 -20.71 21.06
CA ALA A 273 -13.47 -21.11 19.72
C ALA A 273 -11.99 -21.51 19.72
N PHE A 274 -11.15 -20.79 20.45
CA PHE A 274 -9.75 -21.14 20.67
C PHE A 274 -9.63 -22.52 21.33
N LEU A 275 -10.31 -22.74 22.45
CA LEU A 275 -10.26 -24.00 23.19
C LEU A 275 -10.72 -25.18 22.32
N PHE A 276 -11.77 -24.98 21.52
CA PHE A 276 -12.27 -25.99 20.59
C PHE A 276 -11.22 -26.34 19.53
N ILE A 277 -10.67 -25.33 18.85
CA ILE A 277 -9.68 -25.54 17.80
C ILE A 277 -8.42 -26.18 18.38
N ASP A 278 -7.97 -25.77 19.56
CA ASP A 278 -6.81 -26.35 20.25
C ASP A 278 -7.01 -27.84 20.53
N ARG A 279 -8.17 -28.23 21.08
CA ARG A 279 -8.51 -29.63 21.35
C ARG A 279 -8.57 -30.46 20.06
N ALA A 280 -9.16 -29.93 18.99
CA ALA A 280 -9.21 -30.61 17.70
C ALA A 280 -7.80 -30.79 17.10
N VAL A 281 -6.97 -29.74 17.13
CA VAL A 281 -5.59 -29.77 16.64
C VAL A 281 -4.74 -30.77 17.42
N LYS A 282 -4.80 -30.75 18.76
CA LYS A 282 -4.10 -31.72 19.62
C LYS A 282 -4.58 -33.15 19.34
N GLY A 283 -5.89 -33.34 19.16
CA GLY A 283 -6.45 -34.64 18.79
C GLY A 283 -5.94 -35.18 17.46
N GLU A 284 -5.89 -34.33 16.41
CA GLU A 284 -5.32 -34.73 15.12
C GLU A 284 -3.85 -35.13 15.25
N LEU A 285 -3.06 -34.32 15.96
CA LEU A 285 -1.65 -34.61 16.19
C LEU A 285 -1.45 -35.91 16.99
N TYR A 286 -2.30 -36.18 17.98
CA TYR A 286 -2.27 -37.42 18.76
C TYR A 286 -2.50 -38.66 17.89
N VAL A 287 -3.43 -38.59 16.93
CA VAL A 287 -3.67 -39.69 15.98
C VAL A 287 -2.59 -39.76 14.89
N GLY A 288 -1.76 -38.73 14.73
CA GLY A 288 -0.69 -38.63 13.73
C GLY A 288 -1.11 -37.91 12.44
N ASP A 289 -2.28 -37.28 12.43
CA ASP A 289 -2.75 -36.47 11.32
C ASP A 289 -2.15 -35.05 11.37
N LYS A 290 -1.99 -34.44 10.19
CA LYS A 290 -1.54 -33.05 10.08
C LYS A 290 -2.72 -32.07 10.10
N PRO A 291 -2.82 -31.19 11.11
CA PRO A 291 -3.92 -30.24 11.21
C PRO A 291 -3.95 -29.24 10.07
N ASN A 292 -5.14 -28.90 9.60
CA ASN A 292 -5.34 -27.88 8.56
C ASN A 292 -6.72 -27.21 8.68
N LEU A 293 -6.92 -26.06 8.00
CA LEU A 293 -8.20 -25.33 8.06
C LEU A 293 -9.41 -26.18 7.67
N ARG A 294 -9.23 -27.17 6.80
CA ARG A 294 -10.33 -28.01 6.32
C ARG A 294 -10.71 -29.07 7.35
N SER A 295 -9.74 -29.68 8.04
CA SER A 295 -10.05 -30.61 9.13
C SER A 295 -10.72 -29.88 10.28
N ILE A 296 -10.19 -28.72 10.68
CA ILE A 296 -10.79 -27.86 11.72
C ILE A 296 -12.23 -27.47 11.36
N LEU A 297 -12.47 -27.04 10.11
CA LEU A 297 -13.83 -26.75 9.63
C LEU A 297 -14.73 -28.00 9.68
N ASN A 298 -14.20 -29.17 9.32
CA ASN A 298 -14.97 -30.41 9.35
C ASN A 298 -15.40 -30.77 10.78
N TYR A 299 -14.51 -30.64 11.77
CA TYR A 299 -14.87 -30.86 13.18
C TYR A 299 -15.86 -29.82 13.69
N ALA A 300 -15.73 -28.57 13.27
CA ALA A 300 -16.70 -27.53 13.59
C ALA A 300 -18.10 -27.85 13.04
N GLN A 301 -18.20 -28.45 11.84
CA GLN A 301 -19.48 -28.77 11.19
C GLN A 301 -20.09 -30.09 11.65
N SER A 302 -19.28 -31.14 11.72
CA SER A 302 -19.74 -32.52 11.95
C SER A 302 -19.54 -32.99 13.39
N GLY A 303 -18.88 -32.20 14.23
CA GLY A 303 -18.50 -32.59 15.59
C GLY A 303 -17.16 -33.30 15.64
N ILE A 304 -16.65 -33.47 16.86
CA ILE A 304 -15.37 -34.14 17.14
C ILE A 304 -15.49 -35.66 17.31
N ASN A 305 -16.69 -36.24 17.23
CA ASN A 305 -16.96 -37.64 17.57
C ASN A 305 -16.04 -38.61 16.84
N GLY A 306 -15.87 -38.44 15.51
CA GLY A 306 -14.98 -39.28 14.72
C GLY A 306 -13.48 -39.08 15.04
N LEU A 307 -13.09 -37.91 15.54
CA LEU A 307 -11.73 -37.70 16.03
C LEU A 307 -11.52 -38.39 17.38
N LEU A 308 -12.48 -38.25 18.30
CA LEU A 308 -12.45 -38.87 19.61
C LEU A 308 -12.43 -40.40 19.53
N ASP A 309 -13.24 -41.01 18.65
CA ASP A 309 -13.20 -42.47 18.39
C ASP A 309 -11.79 -42.92 18.00
N ARG A 310 -11.16 -42.24 17.03
CA ARG A 310 -9.79 -42.56 16.59
C ARG A 310 -8.76 -42.36 17.71
N CYS A 311 -8.88 -41.31 18.51
CA CYS A 311 -8.01 -41.09 19.66
C CYS A 311 -8.14 -42.22 20.70
N LEU A 312 -9.37 -42.61 21.05
CA LEU A 312 -9.60 -43.66 22.04
C LEU A 312 -9.13 -45.04 21.55
N ARG A 313 -9.39 -45.38 20.28
CA ARG A 313 -8.87 -46.62 19.65
C ARG A 313 -7.35 -46.72 19.67
N ARG A 314 -6.66 -45.58 19.60
CA ARG A 314 -5.21 -45.51 19.71
C ARG A 314 -4.74 -45.57 21.17
N PHE A 315 -5.46 -44.90 22.06
CA PHE A 315 -5.10 -44.80 23.47
C PHE A 315 -5.20 -46.11 24.23
N PHE A 316 -6.27 -46.89 24.06
CA PHE A 316 -6.47 -48.11 24.85
C PHE A 316 -5.33 -49.13 24.70
N PRO A 317 -4.86 -49.45 23.47
CA PRO A 317 -3.69 -50.30 23.30
C PRO A 317 -2.40 -49.69 23.88
N GLU A 318 -2.18 -48.37 23.71
CA GLU A 318 -1.02 -47.66 24.27
C GLU A 318 -1.02 -47.70 25.81
N ALA A 319 -2.20 -47.70 26.43
CA ALA A 319 -2.41 -47.82 27.86
C ALA A 319 -2.37 -49.27 28.39
N GLY A 320 -2.08 -50.26 27.52
CA GLY A 320 -1.97 -51.67 27.89
C GLY A 320 -3.29 -52.45 27.95
N MET A 321 -4.38 -51.88 27.45
CA MET A 321 -5.71 -52.51 27.41
C MET A 321 -5.95 -53.12 26.03
N LEU A 322 -5.59 -54.40 25.86
CA LEU A 322 -5.71 -55.09 24.58
C LEU A 322 -7.16 -55.52 24.27
N ASP A 323 -7.93 -55.92 25.28
CA ASP A 323 -9.32 -56.39 25.15
C ASP A 323 -10.36 -55.26 25.33
N TRP A 324 -9.94 -54.01 25.07
CA TRP A 324 -10.76 -52.82 25.29
C TRP A 324 -12.09 -52.84 24.52
N GLU A 325 -12.16 -53.53 23.38
CA GLU A 325 -13.37 -53.64 22.56
C GLU A 325 -14.50 -54.42 23.26
N ASP A 326 -14.15 -55.45 24.02
CA ASP A 326 -15.11 -56.25 24.78
C ASP A 326 -15.56 -55.52 26.05
N GLU A 327 -14.62 -54.86 26.74
CA GLU A 327 -14.94 -54.01 27.89
C GLU A 327 -15.85 -52.84 27.49
N ALA A 328 -15.54 -52.14 26.39
CA ALA A 328 -16.35 -51.04 25.88
C ALA A 328 -17.75 -51.50 25.49
N ARG A 329 -17.90 -52.71 24.92
CA ARG A 329 -19.21 -53.34 24.64
C ARG A 329 -19.99 -53.62 25.92
N GLY A 330 -19.32 -54.06 27.00
CA GLY A 330 -19.93 -54.25 28.31
C GLY A 330 -20.50 -52.96 28.89
N PHE A 331 -19.77 -51.84 28.77
CA PHE A 331 -20.29 -50.52 29.15
C PHE A 331 -21.44 -50.07 28.24
N LEU A 332 -21.35 -50.31 26.93
CA LEU A 332 -22.41 -49.98 25.99
C LEU A 332 -23.71 -50.71 26.31
N GLN A 333 -23.69 -52.00 26.67
CA GLN A 333 -24.89 -52.74 27.06
C GLN A 333 -25.57 -52.15 28.30
N ARG A 334 -24.78 -51.69 29.29
CA ARG A 334 -25.32 -51.00 30.48
C ARG A 334 -25.95 -49.65 30.14
N ILE A 335 -25.41 -48.94 29.16
CA ILE A 335 -25.93 -47.64 28.69
C ILE A 335 -27.16 -47.82 27.79
N ALA A 336 -27.18 -48.87 26.96
CA ALA A 336 -28.29 -49.22 26.09
C ALA A 336 -29.58 -49.52 26.88
N GLN A 337 -29.46 -50.11 28.07
CA GLN A 337 -30.58 -50.26 29.01
C GLN A 337 -31.19 -48.92 29.47
N LYS A 338 -30.45 -47.81 29.32
CA LYS A 338 -30.88 -46.44 29.66
C LYS A 338 -31.18 -45.57 28.42
N GLY A 339 -31.23 -46.15 27.22
CA GLY A 339 -31.70 -45.48 25.99
C GLY A 339 -30.63 -44.85 25.09
N GLY A 340 -29.34 -45.15 25.27
CA GLY A 340 -28.26 -44.68 24.38
C GLY A 340 -27.62 -45.83 23.58
N VAL A 341 -27.50 -45.68 22.26
CA VAL A 341 -26.99 -46.73 21.34
C VAL A 341 -25.67 -46.33 20.63
N ASP A 342 -25.03 -45.22 21.02
CA ASP A 342 -23.76 -44.80 20.38
C ASP A 342 -22.56 -45.58 20.94
N PRO A 343 -21.85 -46.41 20.15
CA PRO A 343 -20.67 -47.16 20.60
C PRO A 343 -19.58 -46.26 21.21
N LEU A 344 -19.46 -45.02 20.73
CA LEU A 344 -18.50 -44.06 21.26
C LEU A 344 -18.76 -43.73 22.72
N GLN A 345 -20.03 -43.71 23.15
CA GLN A 345 -20.40 -43.40 24.53
C GLN A 345 -19.91 -44.49 25.50
N GLY A 346 -19.93 -45.76 25.06
CA GLY A 346 -19.35 -46.87 25.82
C GLY A 346 -17.83 -46.73 25.99
N MET A 347 -17.13 -46.35 24.93
CA MET A 347 -15.68 -46.10 24.97
C MET A 347 -15.33 -44.90 25.86
N VAL A 348 -16.10 -43.81 25.79
CA VAL A 348 -15.90 -42.64 26.65
C VAL A 348 -16.09 -43.01 28.12
N GLN A 349 -17.12 -43.80 28.46
CA GLN A 349 -17.35 -44.22 29.84
C GLN A 349 -16.22 -45.12 30.36
N LEU A 350 -15.76 -46.08 29.54
CA LEU A 350 -14.60 -46.91 29.83
C LEU A 350 -13.36 -46.04 30.14
N TYR A 351 -13.08 -45.06 29.28
CA TYR A 351 -11.97 -44.13 29.47
C TYR A 351 -12.09 -43.31 30.77
N VAL A 352 -13.27 -42.74 31.03
CA VAL A 352 -13.51 -41.89 32.20
C VAL A 352 -13.36 -42.68 33.50
N ASP A 353 -13.92 -43.88 33.58
CA ASP A 353 -13.90 -44.69 34.81
C ASP A 353 -12.54 -45.33 35.08
N ASN A 354 -11.84 -45.77 34.03
CA ASN A 354 -10.59 -46.50 34.19
C ASN A 354 -9.35 -45.60 34.18
N PHE A 355 -9.41 -44.41 33.57
CA PHE A 355 -8.25 -43.53 33.39
C PHE A 355 -8.48 -42.12 33.96
N ALA A 356 -9.45 -41.37 33.43
CA ALA A 356 -9.59 -39.95 33.77
C ALA A 356 -9.84 -39.71 35.27
N LYS A 357 -10.77 -40.45 35.89
CA LYS A 357 -11.06 -40.34 37.34
C LYS A 357 -9.89 -40.78 38.23
N LYS A 358 -9.00 -41.64 37.71
CA LYS A 358 -7.84 -42.15 38.45
C LYS A 358 -6.60 -41.26 38.27
N GLY A 359 -6.71 -40.14 37.54
CA GLY A 359 -5.58 -39.26 37.24
C GLY A 359 -4.58 -39.86 36.24
N LEU A 360 -4.97 -40.92 35.52
CA LEU A 360 -4.17 -41.60 34.50
C LEU A 360 -4.60 -41.22 33.07
N GLY A 361 -5.40 -40.16 32.95
CA GLY A 361 -5.89 -39.65 31.67
C GLY A 361 -4.80 -38.94 30.87
N HIS A 362 -5.03 -38.83 29.55
CA HIS A 362 -4.20 -38.05 28.66
C HIS A 362 -4.87 -36.70 28.37
N GLU A 363 -4.17 -35.58 28.57
CA GLU A 363 -4.72 -34.21 28.47
C GLU A 363 -5.54 -33.98 27.20
N THR A 364 -5.05 -34.45 26.06
CA THR A 364 -5.74 -34.30 24.77
C THR A 364 -7.07 -35.03 24.74
N ILE A 365 -7.13 -36.24 25.30
CA ILE A 365 -8.34 -37.07 25.30
C ILE A 365 -9.32 -36.52 26.33
N ASP A 366 -8.84 -36.09 27.50
CA ASP A 366 -9.66 -35.42 28.51
C ASP A 366 -10.35 -34.18 27.94
N GLY A 367 -9.62 -33.36 27.16
CA GLY A 367 -10.17 -32.19 26.49
C GLY A 367 -11.25 -32.55 25.44
N LEU A 368 -11.02 -33.59 24.65
CA LEU A 368 -12.00 -34.07 23.66
C LEU A 368 -13.23 -34.69 24.34
N VAL A 369 -13.05 -35.48 25.40
CA VAL A 369 -14.14 -36.05 26.21
C VAL A 369 -14.97 -34.94 26.84
N ALA A 370 -14.34 -33.92 27.43
CA ALA A 370 -15.06 -32.77 27.96
C ALA A 370 -15.91 -32.09 26.88
N THR A 371 -15.36 -31.94 25.66
CA THR A 371 -16.09 -31.36 24.52
C THR A 371 -17.25 -32.23 24.06
N PHE A 372 -17.12 -33.56 24.13
CA PHE A 372 -18.16 -34.52 23.77
C PHE A 372 -19.30 -34.60 24.80
N VAL A 373 -18.96 -34.50 26.09
CA VAL A 373 -19.93 -34.57 27.21
C VAL A 373 -20.72 -33.27 27.36
N HIS A 374 -20.18 -32.12 26.96
CA HIS A 374 -20.91 -30.86 26.95
C HIS A 374 -22.10 -30.87 25.97
N ASP A 375 -23.17 -30.14 26.34
CA ASP A 375 -24.40 -30.07 25.55
C ASP A 375 -24.15 -29.62 24.11
N ARG A 376 -24.66 -30.42 23.17
CA ARG A 376 -24.57 -30.19 21.72
C ARG A 376 -25.19 -28.85 21.32
N GLU A 377 -26.22 -28.38 22.02
CA GLU A 377 -26.81 -27.06 21.74
C GLU A 377 -25.88 -25.90 22.15
N HIS A 378 -25.24 -26.00 23.32
CA HIS A 378 -24.26 -25.02 23.76
C HIS A 378 -23.04 -24.98 22.82
N TYR A 379 -22.58 -26.17 22.40
CA TYR A 379 -21.51 -26.35 21.42
C TYR A 379 -21.83 -25.69 20.06
N MET A 380 -23.03 -25.92 19.52
CA MET A 380 -23.45 -25.35 18.23
C MET A 380 -23.55 -23.82 18.28
N ARG A 381 -23.98 -23.24 19.41
CA ARG A 381 -24.05 -21.78 19.59
C ARG A 381 -22.67 -21.13 19.60
N ILE A 382 -21.69 -21.77 20.23
CA ILE A 382 -20.30 -21.29 20.29
C ILE A 382 -19.67 -21.31 18.89
N ILE A 383 -19.78 -22.44 18.19
CA ILE A 383 -19.16 -22.62 16.87
C ILE A 383 -19.86 -21.81 15.79
N ALA A 384 -21.16 -21.49 15.93
CA ALA A 384 -21.87 -20.62 15.00
C ALA A 384 -21.18 -19.28 14.77
N SER A 385 -20.45 -18.76 15.76
CA SER A 385 -19.64 -17.52 15.63
C SER A 385 -18.37 -17.72 14.80
N ALA A 386 -17.68 -18.87 14.94
CA ALA A 386 -16.42 -19.18 14.26
C ALA A 386 -16.63 -19.81 12.86
N LEU A 387 -17.80 -20.41 12.64
CA LEU A 387 -18.09 -21.19 11.44
C LEU A 387 -18.05 -20.37 10.15
N PRO A 388 -18.65 -19.15 10.05
CA PRO A 388 -18.54 -18.34 8.85
C PRO A 388 -17.09 -17.99 8.50
N LEU A 389 -16.28 -17.67 9.51
CA LEU A 389 -14.85 -17.38 9.36
C LEU A 389 -14.10 -18.62 8.84
N LEU A 390 -14.26 -19.78 9.48
CA LEU A 390 -13.63 -21.03 9.05
C LEU A 390 -14.06 -21.43 7.64
N GLN A 391 -15.33 -21.25 7.29
CA GLN A 391 -15.83 -21.48 5.94
C GLN A 391 -15.14 -20.57 4.94
N MET A 392 -15.05 -19.27 5.21
CA MET A 392 -14.37 -18.30 4.33
C MET A 392 -12.89 -18.68 4.12
N LEU A 393 -12.19 -19.06 5.20
CA LEU A 393 -10.77 -19.42 5.15
C LEU A 393 -10.53 -20.75 4.42
N ALA A 394 -11.37 -21.77 4.65
CA ALA A 394 -11.18 -23.10 4.07
C ALA A 394 -11.73 -23.26 2.63
N THR A 395 -12.71 -22.44 2.22
CA THR A 395 -13.38 -22.58 0.91
C THR A 395 -12.76 -21.81 -0.25
N ALA A 396 -11.59 -21.18 -0.07
CA ALA A 396 -10.86 -20.43 -1.11
C ALA A 396 -10.54 -21.23 -2.42
N ARG A 397 -10.87 -22.52 -2.47
CA ARG A 397 -10.79 -23.41 -3.64
C ARG A 397 -11.94 -23.26 -4.66
N ARG A 398 -13.09 -22.67 -4.34
CA ARG A 398 -14.24 -22.63 -5.31
C ARG A 398 -14.01 -21.80 -6.57
N ALA A 399 -13.09 -20.82 -6.55
CA ALA A 399 -12.78 -20.00 -7.73
C ALA A 399 -12.12 -20.77 -8.89
N ARG A 400 -11.60 -21.98 -8.67
CA ARG A 400 -10.99 -22.81 -9.75
C ARG A 400 -11.98 -23.68 -10.53
N ARG A 401 -13.20 -23.89 -10.04
CA ARG A 401 -14.17 -24.79 -10.72
C ARG A 401 -15.12 -24.06 -11.67
N ALA A 402 -15.30 -22.75 -11.53
CA ALA A 402 -16.16 -21.94 -12.41
C ALA A 402 -15.51 -21.57 -13.76
N THR A 403 -14.20 -21.79 -13.93
CA THR A 403 -13.45 -21.49 -15.18
C THR A 403 -13.04 -22.72 -15.99
N ARG A 404 -13.51 -23.92 -15.61
CA ARG A 404 -13.38 -25.15 -16.43
C ARG A 404 -14.75 -25.73 -16.75
N ILE A 405 -15.58 -24.95 -17.44
CA ILE A 405 -16.61 -25.50 -18.32
C ILE A 405 -16.52 -24.72 -19.64
N SER A 406 -15.61 -25.14 -20.49
CA SER A 406 -15.65 -24.89 -21.93
C SER A 406 -15.16 -26.18 -22.58
N PRO A 407 -16.02 -26.94 -23.27
CA PRO A 407 -15.60 -28.16 -23.94
C PRO A 407 -14.99 -27.82 -25.30
N SER A 408 -14.03 -28.66 -25.70
CA SER A 408 -13.41 -28.79 -27.04
C SER A 408 -12.31 -27.79 -27.42
N CYS A 409 -11.07 -28.30 -27.37
CA CYS A 409 -10.16 -28.29 -28.52
C CYS A 409 -8.99 -29.22 -28.23
N ALA A 410 -9.20 -30.50 -28.47
CA ALA A 410 -8.14 -31.44 -28.79
C ALA A 410 -8.30 -31.80 -30.27
N ALA A 411 -7.41 -31.31 -31.13
CA ALA A 411 -6.89 -32.06 -32.27
C ALA A 411 -5.95 -31.23 -33.17
N SER A 412 -4.83 -31.88 -33.49
CA SER A 412 -3.99 -31.73 -34.68
C SER A 412 -2.90 -30.64 -34.72
N SER A 413 -1.69 -31.12 -34.43
CA SER A 413 -0.49 -30.78 -35.18
C SER A 413 -0.62 -31.15 -36.67
N ARG A 414 -0.29 -30.24 -37.59
CA ARG A 414 0.62 -30.48 -38.73
C ARG A 414 0.79 -29.22 -39.59
N ALA A 415 2.03 -29.01 -40.00
CA ALA A 415 2.49 -27.93 -40.86
C ALA A 415 1.87 -27.96 -42.26
N ARG A 416 1.70 -26.78 -42.88
CA ARG A 416 2.24 -26.47 -44.22
C ARG A 416 2.06 -25.01 -44.61
N THR A 417 3.06 -24.56 -45.35
CA THR A 417 3.24 -23.33 -46.12
C THR A 417 2.09 -23.05 -47.10
N ARG A 418 1.71 -21.77 -47.25
CA ARG A 418 1.69 -21.05 -48.54
C ARG A 418 1.21 -19.60 -48.42
N SER A 419 1.83 -18.78 -49.25
CA SER A 419 1.55 -17.39 -49.57
C SER A 419 0.15 -17.16 -50.17
N SER A 420 -0.45 -15.99 -49.90
CA SER A 420 -1.09 -15.17 -50.93
C SER A 420 -1.50 -13.80 -50.40
N ARG A 421 -1.07 -12.76 -51.12
CA ARG A 421 -1.58 -11.38 -51.07
C ARG A 421 -3.06 -11.32 -51.45
N CYS A 422 -3.82 -10.43 -50.81
CA CYS A 422 -4.96 -9.68 -51.40
C CYS A 422 -5.38 -8.58 -50.41
N ALA A 423 -4.94 -7.34 -50.53
CA ALA A 423 -5.53 -6.25 -51.33
C ALA A 423 -6.99 -5.88 -50.95
N MET A 424 -7.09 -4.81 -50.14
CA MET A 424 -7.90 -3.60 -50.37
C MET A 424 -9.41 -3.75 -50.69
N ARG A 425 -10.27 -3.21 -49.80
CA ARG A 425 -11.42 -2.39 -50.23
C ARG A 425 -11.95 -1.47 -49.12
N ARG A 426 -12.03 -0.17 -49.47
CA ARG A 426 -12.74 0.91 -48.78
C ARG A 426 -14.19 0.99 -49.29
N SER A 427 -15.13 1.33 -48.40
CA SER A 427 -16.34 2.15 -48.68
C SER A 427 -16.88 2.64 -47.31
N ARG A 428 -16.92 3.94 -46.96
CA ARG A 428 -17.93 4.98 -47.32
C ARG A 428 -19.36 4.41 -47.25
N ALA A 429 -20.38 5.00 -46.60
CA ALA A 429 -20.58 6.29 -45.92
C ALA A 429 -21.99 6.32 -45.27
N ARG A 430 -22.29 7.44 -44.57
CA ARG A 430 -23.60 8.04 -44.19
C ARG A 430 -24.20 7.62 -42.84
N ASN A 431 -24.24 8.53 -41.85
CA ASN A 431 -25.18 9.64 -41.60
C ASN A 431 -26.59 9.17 -41.17
N THR A 432 -26.92 9.39 -39.89
CA THR A 432 -28.26 9.76 -39.43
C THR A 432 -28.18 10.63 -38.17
N THR A 433 -28.77 11.81 -38.29
CA THR A 433 -29.10 12.82 -37.29
C THR A 433 -30.36 12.44 -36.49
N SER A 434 -30.34 12.63 -35.17
CA SER A 434 -31.43 13.14 -34.33
C SER A 434 -30.85 13.27 -32.90
N GLY A 435 -31.05 14.32 -32.10
CA GLY A 435 -32.10 15.32 -32.08
C GLY A 435 -33.05 15.06 -30.92
N HIS A 436 -32.60 15.16 -29.65
CA HIS A 436 -33.52 15.36 -28.51
C HIS A 436 -32.87 16.18 -27.39
N ARG A 437 -33.39 17.41 -27.22
CA ARG A 437 -33.39 18.16 -25.95
C ARG A 437 -34.33 17.45 -24.97
N CYS A 438 -33.96 17.38 -23.70
CA CYS A 438 -34.85 17.78 -22.60
C CYS A 438 -34.16 17.80 -21.22
N ARG A 439 -34.34 18.96 -20.56
CA ARG A 439 -34.62 19.21 -19.14
C ARG A 439 -33.52 19.02 -18.06
N ASN A 440 -33.17 20.18 -17.50
CA ASN A 440 -32.75 20.40 -16.12
C ASN A 440 -33.68 19.70 -15.10
N PRO A 441 -33.13 19.39 -13.91
CA PRO A 441 -33.66 20.01 -12.72
C PRO A 441 -32.58 20.60 -11.81
N SER A 442 -32.92 21.75 -11.23
CA SER A 442 -32.27 22.38 -10.10
C SER A 442 -32.52 21.61 -8.80
N ARG A 443 -31.53 21.56 -7.90
CA ARG A 443 -31.69 21.93 -6.46
C ARG A 443 -30.42 21.68 -5.62
N ASN A 444 -30.09 22.73 -4.86
CA ASN A 444 -29.54 22.74 -3.50
C ASN A 444 -28.17 22.13 -3.20
N SER A 445 -27.11 22.95 -3.30
CA SER A 445 -25.91 22.78 -2.48
C SER A 445 -25.98 23.70 -1.25
N ARG A 446 -26.21 23.13 -0.07
CA ARG A 446 -26.00 23.79 1.23
C ARG A 446 -24.51 24.13 1.39
N ARG A 447 -24.21 25.41 1.63
CA ARG A 447 -22.91 25.89 2.10
C ARG A 447 -22.68 25.43 3.54
N GLY A 448 -21.75 24.50 3.75
CA GLY A 448 -21.15 24.23 5.05
C GLY A 448 -19.81 24.96 5.17
N LYS A 449 -19.74 25.94 6.07
CA LYS A 449 -18.49 26.59 6.48
C LYS A 449 -17.63 25.56 7.21
N ALA A 450 -16.42 25.27 6.72
CA ALA A 450 -15.40 24.59 7.51
C ALA A 450 -14.49 25.64 8.15
N GLN A 451 -14.61 25.80 9.47
CA GLN A 451 -13.67 26.54 10.30
C GLN A 451 -12.35 25.78 10.34
N ALA A 452 -11.24 26.48 10.09
CA ALA A 452 -9.90 25.97 10.30
C ALA A 452 -9.60 26.01 11.81
N THR A 453 -9.45 24.84 12.43
CA THR A 453 -8.87 24.71 13.77
C THR A 453 -7.36 24.61 13.65
N SER A 454 -6.66 25.58 14.22
CA SER A 454 -5.21 25.60 14.39
C SER A 454 -4.79 24.62 15.48
N ALA A 455 -4.02 23.58 15.14
CA ALA A 455 -3.29 22.79 16.12
C ALA A 455 -1.86 23.35 16.22
N VAL A 456 -1.61 24.12 17.27
CA VAL A 456 -0.29 24.58 17.70
C VAL A 456 0.38 23.40 18.41
N TRP A 457 1.51 22.91 17.88
CA TRP A 457 2.35 21.95 18.58
C TRP A 457 3.43 22.72 19.34
N SER A 458 3.27 22.83 20.66
CA SER A 458 4.30 23.28 21.59
C SER A 458 5.19 22.11 21.98
N THR A 459 6.49 22.21 21.71
CA THR A 459 7.51 21.30 22.25
C THR A 459 7.90 21.75 23.65
N SER A 460 7.56 20.97 24.68
CA SER A 460 8.16 21.11 26.02
C SER A 460 9.54 20.44 26.05
N PRO A 461 10.55 21.04 26.71
CA PRO A 461 11.82 20.36 26.98
C PRO A 461 11.67 19.37 28.14
N ALA A 462 12.37 18.24 28.03
CA ALA A 462 12.43 17.19 29.06
C ALA A 462 13.18 17.65 30.32
N PRO A 463 12.85 17.13 31.52
CA PRO A 463 13.55 17.47 32.74
C PRO A 463 14.89 16.73 32.82
N THR A 464 15.92 17.46 33.23
CA THR A 464 17.23 16.94 33.63
C THR A 464 17.10 16.16 34.94
N THR A 465 17.68 14.96 34.98
CA THR A 465 18.16 14.29 36.20
C THR A 465 19.67 14.30 36.19
#